data_AF-A0A7V8SJ89-F1
#
_entry.id   AF-A0A7V8SJ89-F1
#
_cell.length_a   1.000
_cell.length_b   1.000
_cell.length_c   1.000
_cell.angle_alpha   90.00
_cell.angle_beta   90.00
_cell.angle_gamma   90.00
#
_symmetry.space_group_name_H-M   'P 1'
#
loop_
_entity.id
_entity.type
_entity.pdbx_description
1 polymer ?
#
loop_
_entity_poly.entity_id
_entity_poly.type
_entity_poly.pdbx_seq_one_letter_code
_entity_poly.pdbx_strand_id
1 'polypeptide(L)'
;MLKFVWCYMMAAFAILFAFQAIGMTVMGDYMMFVGMLCLSFVLIKDDRIKEMIASNICLAVVILTLWFSEHTFHYIQNTGMLLLFIGAMVTAELFGVFWGRKFARNQF
;
A
#
# COMPACT_ATOMS: atom_id res chain seq x y z
N MET A 1 6.21 -10.71 -12.89
CA MET A 1 5.28 -10.87 -11.75
C MET A 1 5.99 -11.20 -10.45
N LEU A 2 6.70 -12.33 -10.32
CA LEU A 2 7.34 -12.69 -9.04
C LEU A 2 8.31 -11.61 -8.50
N LYS A 3 9.15 -11.03 -9.37
CA LYS A 3 10.05 -9.93 -9.00
C LYS A 3 9.30 -8.69 -8.48
N PHE A 4 8.16 -8.36 -9.07
CA PHE A 4 7.33 -7.23 -8.65
C PHE A 4 6.72 -7.48 -7.27
N VAL A 5 6.12 -8.65 -7.07
CA VAL A 5 5.55 -9.08 -5.78
C VAL A 5 6.62 -9.05 -4.69
N TRP A 6 7.81 -9.59 -4.98
CA TRP A 6 8.91 -9.58 -4.02
C TRP A 6 9.36 -8.16 -3.65
N CYS A 7 9.56 -7.29 -4.65
CA CYS A 7 9.92 -5.90 -4.41
C CYS A 7 8.84 -5.14 -3.61
N TYR A 8 7.57 -5.36 -3.93
CA TYR A 8 6.44 -4.75 -3.22
C TYR A 8 6.44 -5.16 -1.75
N MET A 9 6.49 -6.47 -1.48
CA MET A 9 6.45 -7.00 -0.11
C MET A 9 7.66 -6.54 0.70
N MET A 10 8.86 -6.57 0.12
CA MET A 10 10.07 -6.07 0.78
C MET A 10 9.97 -4.58 1.09
N ALA A 11 9.50 -3.75 0.14
CA ALA A 11 9.35 -2.32 0.36
C ALA A 11 8.31 -2.02 1.45
N ALA A 12 7.15 -2.67 1.40
CA ALA A 12 6.08 -2.49 2.39
C ALA A 12 6.57 -2.83 3.81
N PHE A 13 7.14 -4.01 4.00
CA PHE A 13 7.64 -4.40 5.32
C PHE A 13 8.88 -3.61 5.75
N ALA A 14 9.75 -3.20 4.83
CA ALA A 14 10.89 -2.36 5.18
C ALA A 14 10.44 -0.98 5.69
N ILE A 15 9.45 -0.36 5.04
CA ILE A 15 8.85 0.91 5.51
C ILE A 15 8.26 0.70 6.89
N LEU A 16 7.36 -0.28 7.04
CA LEU A 16 6.68 -0.55 8.30
C LEU A 16 7.68 -0.83 9.43
N PHE A 17 8.71 -1.63 9.17
CA PHE A 17 9.73 -1.96 10.17
C PHE A 17 10.60 -0.76 10.53
N ALA A 18 11.08 0.00 9.53
CA ALA A 18 11.95 1.15 9.77
C ALA A 18 11.24 2.23 10.61
N PHE A 19 9.99 2.56 10.26
CA PHE A 19 9.21 3.56 10.99
C PHE A 19 8.79 3.09 12.38
N GLN A 20 8.56 1.79 12.57
CA GLN A 20 8.30 1.24 13.90
C GLN A 20 9.56 1.22 14.77
N ALA A 21 10.73 0.90 14.20
CA ALA A 21 12.00 0.86 14.95
C ALA A 21 12.36 2.23 15.55
N ILE A 22 11.96 3.33 14.91
CA ILE A 22 12.15 4.70 15.40
C ILE A 22 10.95 5.21 16.22
N GLY A 23 9.95 4.36 16.51
CA GLY A 23 8.76 4.72 17.29
C GLY A 23 7.75 5.62 16.57
N MET A 24 7.85 5.75 15.24
CA MET A 24 7.01 6.64 14.41
C MET A 24 6.02 5.84 13.55
N THR A 25 5.23 4.96 14.17
CA THR A 25 4.26 4.09 13.47
C THR A 25 3.27 4.88 12.62
N VAL A 26 2.76 6.01 13.11
CA VAL A 26 1.85 6.87 12.35
C VAL A 26 2.48 7.34 11.02
N MET A 27 3.79 7.64 11.01
CA MET A 27 4.48 7.99 9.76
C MET A 27 4.68 6.80 8.84
N GLY A 28 4.84 5.59 9.40
CA GLY A 28 4.83 4.36 8.60
C GLY A 28 3.52 4.17 7.84
N ASP A 29 2.38 4.44 8.47
CA ASP A 29 1.06 4.38 7.82
C ASP A 29 0.93 5.42 6.70
N TYR A 30 1.37 6.66 6.95
CA TYR A 30 1.37 7.69 5.92
C TYR A 30 2.26 7.34 4.74
N MET A 31 3.43 6.75 4.99
CA MET A 31 4.33 6.33 3.92
C MET A 31 3.76 5.16 3.12
N MET A 32 3.05 4.23 3.76
CA MET A 32 2.29 3.19 3.07
C MET A 32 1.18 3.79 2.21
N PHE A 33 0.45 4.78 2.72
CA PHE A 33 -0.61 5.48 1.97
C PHE A 33 -0.06 6.18 0.73
N VAL A 34 1.00 6.98 0.89
CA VAL A 34 1.64 7.71 -0.21
C VAL A 34 2.25 6.73 -1.23
N GLY A 35 2.89 5.67 -0.73
CA GLY A 35 3.43 4.60 -1.56
C GLY A 35 2.35 3.94 -2.41
N MET A 36 1.20 3.62 -1.81
CA MET A 36 0.08 3.02 -2.53
C MET A 36 -0.53 3.97 -3.56
N LEU A 37 -0.72 5.23 -3.21
CA LEU A 37 -1.23 6.25 -4.15
C LEU A 37 -0.31 6.38 -5.37
N CYS A 38 1.00 6.49 -5.14
CA CYS A 38 2.00 6.61 -6.20
C CYS A 38 2.05 5.34 -7.06
N LEU A 39 2.06 4.17 -6.44
CA LEU A 39 2.08 2.89 -7.14
C LEU A 39 0.84 2.72 -8.02
N SER A 40 -0.35 2.94 -7.46
CA SER A 40 -1.61 2.86 -8.21
C SER A 40 -1.66 3.85 -9.37
N PHE A 41 -1.13 5.07 -9.17
CA PHE A 41 -1.00 6.06 -10.24
C PHE A 41 -0.11 5.56 -11.38
N VAL A 42 1.11 5.12 -11.08
CA VAL A 42 2.09 4.67 -12.09
C VAL A 42 1.57 3.43 -12.82
N LEU A 43 1.04 2.45 -12.09
CA LEU A 43 0.55 1.22 -12.69
C LEU A 43 -0.61 1.45 -13.66
N ILE A 44 -1.55 2.35 -13.35
CA ILE A 44 -2.62 2.68 -14.29
C ILE A 44 -2.13 3.55 -15.44
N LYS A 45 -1.24 4.51 -15.17
CA LYS A 45 -0.68 5.35 -16.22
C LYS A 45 -0.02 4.51 -17.32
N ASP A 46 0.69 3.45 -16.92
CA ASP A 46 1.41 2.56 -17.83
C ASP A 46 0.57 1.34 -18.28
N ASP A 47 -0.75 1.33 -18.03
CA ASP A 47 -1.70 0.25 -18.35
C ASP A 47 -1.31 -1.15 -17.82
N ARG A 48 -0.61 -1.18 -16.67
CA ARG A 48 -0.13 -2.39 -15.99
C ARG A 48 -1.19 -2.98 -15.06
N ILE A 49 -2.34 -3.34 -15.63
CA ILE A 49 -3.51 -3.83 -14.87
C ILE A 49 -3.20 -5.13 -14.09
N LYS A 50 -2.37 -6.02 -14.66
CA LYS A 50 -2.03 -7.29 -14.00
C LYS A 50 -1.20 -7.06 -12.74
N GLU A 51 -0.29 -6.08 -12.76
CA GLU A 51 0.50 -5.68 -11.60
C GLU A 51 -0.33 -4.97 -10.54
N MET A 52 -1.37 -4.21 -10.93
CA MET A 52 -2.33 -3.64 -9.99
C MET A 52 -3.10 -4.73 -9.23
N ILE A 53 -3.56 -5.76 -9.93
CA ILE A 53 -4.23 -6.89 -9.25
C ILE A 53 -3.25 -7.57 -8.28
N ALA A 54 -2.00 -7.75 -8.70
CA ALA A 54 -0.98 -8.32 -7.84
C ALA A 54 -0.68 -7.45 -6.61
N SER A 55 -0.61 -6.11 -6.75
CA SER A 55 -0.39 -5.22 -5.61
C SER A 55 -1.52 -5.28 -4.60
N ASN A 56 -2.77 -5.39 -5.06
CA ASN A 56 -3.92 -5.47 -4.17
C ASN A 56 -3.95 -6.80 -3.39
N ILE A 57 -3.57 -7.91 -4.04
CA ILE A 57 -3.38 -9.19 -3.35
C ILE A 57 -2.26 -9.08 -2.31
N CYS A 58 -1.12 -8.46 -2.66
CA CYS A 58 -0.02 -8.28 -1.73
C CYS A 58 -0.41 -7.38 -0.55
N LEU A 59 -1.16 -6.31 -0.81
CA LEU A 59 -1.68 -5.42 0.24
C LEU A 59 -2.57 -6.18 1.22
N ALA A 60 -3.46 -7.06 0.72
CA ALA A 60 -4.28 -7.90 1.58
C ALA A 60 -3.43 -8.80 2.48
N VAL A 61 -2.35 -9.38 1.94
CA VAL A 61 -1.39 -10.19 2.72
C VAL A 61 -0.69 -9.33 3.78
N VAL A 62 -0.27 -8.11 3.45
CA VAL A 62 0.34 -7.17 4.41
C VAL A 62 -0.63 -6.82 5.53
N ILE A 63 -1.88 -6.49 5.20
CA ILE A 63 -2.93 -6.17 6.19
C ILE A 63 -3.18 -7.35 7.12
N LEU A 64 -3.31 -8.56 6.57
CA LEU A 64 -3.47 -9.78 7.37
C LEU A 64 -2.27 -10.00 8.29
N THR A 65 -1.05 -9.79 7.78
CA THR A 65 0.18 -9.93 8.58
C THR A 65 0.19 -8.90 9.71
N LEU A 66 -0.17 -7.65 9.45
CA LEU A 66 -0.25 -6.60 10.46
C LEU A 66 -1.34 -6.87 11.50
N TRP A 67 -2.47 -7.46 11.10
CA TRP A 67 -3.57 -7.82 12.00
C TRP A 67 -3.21 -8.95 12.96
N PHE A 68 -2.53 -9.99 12.46
CA PHE A 68 -2.12 -11.13 13.29
C PHE A 68 -0.79 -10.90 14.03
N SER A 69 -0.05 -9.84 13.70
CA SER A 69 1.23 -9.54 14.34
C SER A 69 1.01 -8.75 15.62
N GLU A 70 0.87 -9.45 16.75
CA GLU A 70 0.76 -8.81 18.06
C GLU A 70 2.12 -8.37 18.64
N HIS A 71 3.22 -8.99 18.19
CA HIS A 71 4.56 -8.80 18.77
C HIS A 71 5.60 -8.20 17.82
N THR A 72 5.39 -8.27 16.51
CA THR A 72 6.38 -7.83 15.52
C THR A 72 6.00 -6.48 14.93
N PHE A 73 4.71 -6.22 14.71
CA PHE A 73 4.21 -4.97 14.13
C PHE A 73 3.09 -4.35 14.96
N HIS A 74 3.35 -3.21 15.60
CA HIS A 74 2.38 -2.53 16.47
C HIS A 74 1.56 -1.45 15.72
N TYR A 75 1.16 -1.73 14.49
CA TYR A 75 0.39 -0.81 13.65
C TYR A 75 -1.12 -0.96 13.85
N ILE A 76 -1.62 -2.21 13.90
CA ILE A 76 -3.05 -2.49 13.98
C ILE A 76 -3.35 -3.20 15.30
N GLN A 77 -3.76 -2.43 16.30
CA GLN A 77 -4.02 -2.96 17.64
C GLN A 77 -5.50 -3.25 17.92
N ASN A 78 -6.40 -2.65 17.14
CA ASN A 78 -7.84 -2.74 17.34
C ASN A 78 -8.58 -2.71 16.00
N THR A 79 -9.80 -3.24 15.97
CA THR A 79 -10.68 -3.25 14.78
C THR A 79 -10.91 -1.84 14.20
N GLY A 80 -10.94 -0.80 15.03
CA GLY A 80 -11.06 0.58 14.58
C GLY A 80 -9.86 1.04 13.74
N MET A 81 -8.64 0.71 14.15
CA MET A 81 -7.43 1.05 13.40
C MET A 81 -7.33 0.26 12.10
N LEU A 82 -7.75 -1.01 12.12
CA LEU A 82 -7.83 -1.83 10.91
C LEU A 82 -8.74 -1.18 9.86
N LEU A 83 -9.93 -0.74 10.26
CA LEU A 83 -10.88 -0.08 9.36
C LEU A 83 -10.35 1.24 8.82
N LEU A 84 -9.67 2.03 9.65
CA LEU A 84 -9.03 3.27 9.21
C LEU A 84 -7.90 3.00 8.22
N PHE A 85 -7.05 2.01 8.48
CA PHE A 85 -5.96 1.62 7.59
C PHE A 85 -6.50 1.14 6.23
N ILE A 86 -7.47 0.22 6.24
CA ILE A 86 -8.13 -0.26 5.01
C ILE A 86 -8.78 0.90 4.26
N GLY A 87 -9.53 1.75 4.96
CA GLY A 87 -10.20 2.91 4.36
C GLY A 87 -9.20 3.86 3.71
N ALA A 88 -8.06 4.11 4.37
CA ALA A 88 -6.98 4.93 3.84
C ALA A 88 -6.38 4.30 2.56
N MET A 89 -6.05 3.01 2.58
CA MET A 89 -5.48 2.34 1.41
C MET A 89 -6.43 2.29 0.22
N VAL A 90 -7.72 1.99 0.44
CA VAL A 90 -8.74 2.01 -0.62
C VAL A 90 -8.88 3.42 -1.21
N THR A 91 -8.84 4.44 -0.36
CA THR A 91 -8.86 5.84 -0.82
C THR A 91 -7.63 6.15 -1.67
N ALA A 92 -6.43 5.77 -1.22
CA ALA A 92 -5.19 5.95 -1.98
C ALA A 92 -5.25 5.29 -3.36
N GLU A 93 -5.73 4.06 -3.43
CA GLU A 93 -5.90 3.33 -4.69
C GLU A 93 -6.87 4.05 -5.64
N LEU A 94 -8.07 4.42 -5.16
CA LEU A 94 -9.07 5.09 -5.98
C LEU A 94 -8.57 6.42 -6.54
N PHE A 95 -7.91 7.22 -5.71
CA PHE A 95 -7.31 8.49 -6.15
C PHE A 95 -6.16 8.25 -7.14
N GLY A 96 -5.26 7.31 -6.85
CA GLY A 96 -4.16 6.95 -7.74
C GLY A 96 -4.67 6.46 -9.11
N VAL A 97 -5.67 5.60 -9.12
CA VAL A 97 -6.32 5.10 -10.34
C VAL A 97 -7.01 6.24 -11.11
N PHE A 98 -7.78 7.08 -10.42
CA PHE A 98 -8.50 8.20 -11.04
C PHE A 98 -7.54 9.16 -11.73
N TRP A 99 -6.46 9.56 -11.04
CA TRP A 99 -5.43 10.41 -11.63
C TRP A 99 -4.66 9.69 -12.72
N GLY A 100 -4.26 8.44 -12.53
CA GLY A 100 -3.56 7.65 -13.55
C GLY A 100 -4.35 7.62 -14.87
N ARG A 101 -5.67 7.38 -14.80
CA ARG A 101 -6.56 7.39 -15.98
C ARG A 101 -6.70 8.77 -16.62
N LYS A 102 -6.69 9.84 -15.83
CA LYS A 102 -6.79 11.22 -16.35
C LYS A 102 -5.50 11.61 -17.06
N PHE A 103 -4.35 11.28 -16.50
CA PHE A 103 -3.05 11.57 -17.11
C PHE A 103 -2.77 10.68 -18.33
N ALA A 104 -3.11 9.39 -18.29
CA ALA A 104 -2.99 8.50 -19.45
C ALA A 104 -3.80 9.02 -20.66
N ARG A 105 -5.00 9.57 -20.43
CA ARG A 105 -5.83 10.16 -21.49
C ARG A 105 -5.29 11.49 -22.04
N ASN A 106 -4.50 12.23 -21.27
CA ASN A 106 -3.95 13.52 -21.69
C ASN A 106 -2.60 13.40 -22.42
N GLN A 107 -2.09 12.18 -22.64
CA GLN A 107 -0.88 11.93 -23.44
C GLN A 107 -1.18 11.54 -24.89
N PHE A 108 -2.46 11.58 -25.29
CA PHE A 108 -2.95 11.45 -26.66
C PHE A 108 -3.70 12.73 -27.06
#